data_AF-X1VXP9-F1
#
_entry.id   AF-X1VXP9-F1
#
_cell.length_a   1.000
_cell.length_b   1.000
_cell.length_c   1.000
_cell.angle_alpha   90.00
_cell.angle_beta   90.00
_cell.angle_gamma   90.00
#
_symmetry.space_group_name_H-M   'P 1'
#
loop_
_entity.id
_entity.type
_entity.pdbx_description
1 polymer ?
#
loop_
_entity_poly.entity_id
_entity_poly.type
_entity_poly.pdbx_seq_one_letter_code
_entity_poly.pdbx_strand_id
1 'polypeptide(L)' 'MKIAQRIETIPPYLFAEIDKKKEEAVKRGVDIINLGIGDPDQPTPD' A
#
# COMPACT_ATOMS: atom_id res chain seq x y z
N MET A 1 -18.49 -11.59 -18.46
CA MET A 1 -18.68 -10.13 -18.26
C MET A 1 -17.55 -9.40 -18.98
N LYS A 2 -17.85 -8.31 -19.70
CA LYS A 2 -16.82 -7.48 -20.35
C LYS A 2 -16.47 -6.32 -19.42
N ILE A 3 -15.19 -6.15 -19.13
CA ILE A 3 -14.68 -5.06 -18.29
C ILE A 3 -14.59 -3.77 -19.13
N ALA A 4 -14.69 -2.60 -18.52
CA ALA A 4 -14.54 -1.32 -19.22
C ALA A 4 -13.09 -1.14 -19.72
N GLN A 5 -12.92 -0.66 -20.96
CA GLN A 5 -11.61 -0.47 -21.59
C GLN A 5 -10.65 0.40 -20.77
N ARG A 6 -11.16 1.38 -20.01
CA ARG A 6 -10.34 2.24 -19.13
C ARG A 6 -9.60 1.47 -18.04
N ILE A 7 -10.12 0.32 -17.62
CA ILE A 7 -9.52 -0.51 -16.57
C ILE A 7 -8.32 -1.28 -17.13
N GLU A 8 -8.35 -1.64 -18.41
CA GLU A 8 -7.27 -2.35 -19.09
C GLU A 8 -5.97 -1.51 -19.19
N THR A 9 -6.09 -0.18 -19.06
CA THR A 9 -4.96 0.75 -19.13
C THR A 9 -4.45 1.20 -17.76
N ILE A 10 -5.04 0.73 -16.65
CA ILE A 10 -4.61 1.15 -15.31
C ILE A 10 -3.29 0.45 -14.99
N PRO A 11 -2.21 1.20 -14.65
CA PRO A 11 -0.95 0.59 -14.27
C PRO A 11 -1.07 -0.14 -12.92
N PRO A 12 -0.20 -1.12 -12.65
CA PRO A 12 -0.13 -1.75 -11.33
C PRO A 12 0.04 -0.72 -10.20
N TYR A 13 -0.61 -0.97 -9.07
CA TYR A 13 -0.47 -0.11 -7.89
C TYR A 13 0.92 -0.26 -7.28
N LEU A 14 1.78 0.73 -7.51
CA LEU A 14 3.19 0.73 -7.09
C LEU A 14 3.38 0.38 -5.61
N PHE A 15 2.53 0.92 -4.74
CA PHE A 15 2.68 0.75 -3.30
C PHE A 15 2.25 -0.64 -2.79
N ALA A 16 1.46 -1.42 -3.55
CA ALA A 16 1.06 -2.76 -3.13
C ALA A 16 2.27 -3.66 -2.81
N GLU A 17 3.30 -3.60 -3.63
CA GLU A 17 4.51 -4.41 -3.45
C GLU A 17 5.42 -3.84 -2.34
N ILE A 18 5.39 -2.53 -2.12
CA ILE A 18 6.12 -1.87 -1.04
C ILE A 18 5.50 -2.25 0.31
N ASP A 19 4.17 -2.25 0.40
CA ASP A 19 3.45 -2.62 1.62
C ASP A 19 3.69 -4.07 2.02
N LYS A 20 3.66 -5.01 1.06
CA LYS A 20 4.02 -6.41 1.33
C LYS A 20 5.42 -6.55 1.92
N LYS A 21 6.42 -5.89 1.32
CA LYS A 21 7.81 -5.92 1.80
C LYS A 21 7.98 -5.24 3.15
N LYS A 22 7.25 -4.15 3.39
CA LYS A 22 7.19 -3.46 4.69
C LYS A 22 6.69 -4.41 5.76
N GLU A 23 5.57 -5.08 5.53
CA GLU A 23 5.00 -6.06 6.47
C GLU A 23 5.95 -7.23 6.76
N GLU A 24 6.61 -7.77 5.75
CA GLU A 24 7.63 -8.83 5.92
C GLU A 24 8.83 -8.35 6.74
N ALA A 25 9.28 -7.11 6.52
CA ALA A 25 10.36 -6.52 7.30
C ALA A 25 9.95 -6.28 8.76
N VAL A 26 8.73 -5.78 9.01
CA VAL A 26 8.16 -5.64 10.37
C VAL A 26 8.09 -7.01 11.07
N LYS A 27 7.61 -8.05 10.39
CA LYS A 27 7.56 -9.43 10.94
C LYS A 27 8.94 -9.99 11.33
N ARG A 28 10.00 -9.53 10.66
CA ARG A 28 11.39 -9.88 10.99
C ARG A 28 11.99 -9.04 12.13
N GLY A 29 11.22 -8.10 12.69
CA GLY A 29 11.69 -7.20 13.75
C GLY A 29 12.58 -6.07 13.26
N VAL A 30 12.53 -5.73 11.97
CA VAL A 30 13.25 -4.57 11.42
C VAL A 30 12.50 -3.30 11.83
N ASP A 31 13.24 -2.33 12.37
CA ASP A 31 12.71 -0.99 12.63
C ASP A 31 12.58 -0.21 11.31
N ILE A 32 11.36 0.25 11.00
CA ILE A 32 11.02 0.88 9.72
C ILE A 32 10.53 2.30 9.96
N ILE A 33 11.23 3.26 9.36
CA ILE A 33 10.77 4.64 9.25
C ILE A 33 9.88 4.75 8.00
N ASN A 34 8.57 4.90 8.20
CA ASN A 34 7.60 5.02 7.11
C ASN A 34 7.49 6.48 6.62
N LEU A 35 8.01 6.76 5.42
CA LEU A 35 7.88 8.04 4.70
C LEU A 35 7.05 7.89 3.42
N GLY A 36 6.07 6.97 3.45
CA GLY A 36 5.29 6.54 2.29
C GLY A 36 4.05 7.41 2.00
N ILE A 37 2.90 6.75 1.82
CA ILE A 37 1.66 7.30 1.24
C ILE A 37 1.08 8.50 2.02
N GLY A 38 1.39 8.62 3.32
CA GLY A 38 0.86 9.69 4.17
C GLY A 38 -0.50 9.36 4.80
N ASP A 39 -0.86 8.07 4.88
CA ASP A 39 -2.05 7.64 5.60
C ASP A 39 -1.93 7.93 7.10
N PRO A 40 -3.00 8.40 7.76
CA PRO A 40 -3.01 8.59 9.20
C PRO A 40 -2.83 7.25 9.91
N ASP A 41 -2.04 7.26 10.98
CA ASP A 41 -1.82 6.14 11.87
C ASP A 41 -2.95 5.99 12.91
N GLN A 42 -3.70 7.06 13.14
CA GLN A 42 -4.80 7.14 14.10
C GLN A 42 -6.16 6.98 13.41
N PRO A 43 -7.15 6.37 14.10
CA PRO A 43 -8.52 6.34 13.61
C PRO A 43 -9.13 7.75 13.54
N THR A 44 -10.25 7.87 12.82
CA THR A 44 -11.03 9.10 12.81
C THR A 44 -11.45 9.49 14.23
N PRO A 45 -11.30 10.76 14.64
CA PRO A 45 -11.81 11.26 15.92
C PRO A 45 -13.33 11.12 16.04
N ASP A 46 -13.82 11.14 17.28
CA ASP A 46 -15.26 11.25 17.61
C ASP A 46 -15.85 12.63 17.28
#